data_AF-A0A6P4D502-F1
#
_entry.id   AF-A0A6P4D502-F1
#
_cell.length_a   1.000
_cell.length_b   1.000
_cell.length_c   1.000
_cell.angle_alpha   90.00
_cell.angle_beta   90.00
_cell.angle_gamma   90.00
#
_symmetry.space_group_name_H-M   'P 1'
#
loop_
_entity.id
_entity.type
_entity.pdbx_description
1 polymer ?
#
loop_
_entity_poly.entity_id
_entity_poly.type
_entity_poly.pdbx_seq_one_letter_code
_entity_poly.pdbx_strand_id
1 'polypeptide(L)'
;MGFRALSSKYKLLPSFFRPLIDHKPRCYHAHASPTTQVSGPLLPDLVNEISRVLSDHRDPRHDLEMSLNPYSAQISTDLVDQVLKRCKNLGFPCHRFFLWAKSIPCFQHSVESFHILVDILGSCKQFAILWDFLIEMRENSLCEIRSEMFWLIFRAYSQANLPDGAIRSFMRMDEFGIKPTIHDFDKLLYFLCKRKHVRQAQNFFDQVKNGFVLTAKTYSILISGWGEIGDSGKARALFDAMLEQGCPVDLLAYNNLLDALCKGGNVNEASDIFHDIMSKGVVPDAFTYSIFIRSYCNANDMYSAFRVLDRMRRYDLLPNVFTYNCVIKQLCKNEKVQEAYQLLDEMISRGVKPDTWSYNAILAYHCDHCEVNRALKLTSRMVNDNCLPDRHTYNMVLKLLIRIGRFDKATEVWENMGDNKFYPSVSTYSVMIHGLCKKKGKLEEACKYFEMMIDEGIPPYDTTIELLRNRLLGLGLLDYIEILIGKMRQSTSCSIQESAKIMNGDRAFPNNLRHDETDIESD
;
A
#
# COMPACT_ATOMS: atom_id res chain seq x y z
N MET A 1 2.59 -4.79 41.61
CA MET A 1 4.01 -4.39 41.68
C MET A 1 4.86 -5.44 40.98
N GLY A 2 5.13 -5.27 39.68
CA GLY A 2 5.85 -6.29 38.90
C GLY A 2 6.41 -5.81 37.55
N PHE A 3 6.78 -4.53 37.44
CA PHE A 3 7.39 -3.94 36.22
C PHE A 3 8.84 -3.46 36.42
N ARG A 4 9.56 -4.04 37.39
CA ARG A 4 10.96 -3.67 37.66
C ARG A 4 11.82 -4.92 37.79
N ALA A 5 12.29 -5.44 36.66
CA ALA A 5 13.59 -6.09 36.55
C ALA A 5 13.74 -6.61 35.13
N LEU A 6 14.29 -5.79 34.23
CA LEU A 6 15.00 -6.18 33.01
C LEU A 6 15.69 -4.93 32.43
N SER A 7 16.46 -4.22 33.27
CA SER A 7 17.40 -3.21 32.79
C SER A 7 18.71 -3.90 32.39
N SER A 8 18.79 -4.31 31.13
CA SER A 8 20.06 -4.73 30.53
C SER A 8 20.87 -3.49 30.17
N LYS A 9 22.07 -3.40 30.76
CA LYS A 9 23.05 -2.34 30.58
C LYS A 9 23.54 -2.27 29.13
N TYR A 10 23.27 -1.17 28.44
CA TYR A 10 24.09 -0.76 27.29
C TYR A 10 24.48 0.72 27.40
N LYS A 11 25.79 0.95 27.23
CA LYS A 11 26.45 2.25 27.24
C LYS A 11 25.90 3.13 26.13
N LEU A 12 25.57 4.38 26.48
CA LEU A 12 25.36 5.48 25.54
C LEU A 12 26.55 5.56 24.57
N LEU A 13 26.29 5.35 23.28
CA LEU A 13 27.15 5.86 22.21
C LEU A 13 26.78 7.33 21.99
N PRO A 14 27.76 8.23 21.79
CA PRO A 14 27.47 9.65 21.60
C PRO A 14 26.73 9.88 20.26
N SER A 15 25.84 10.88 20.28
CA SER A 15 25.17 11.46 19.12
C SER A 15 26.14 11.72 17.96
N PHE A 16 25.93 11.10 16.80
CA PHE A 16 26.80 11.24 15.62
C PHE A 16 26.46 12.41 14.69
N PHE A 17 25.52 13.30 15.04
CA PHE A 17 25.20 14.48 14.23
C PHE A 17 25.09 15.73 15.11
N ARG A 18 26.24 16.35 15.39
CA ARG A 18 26.33 17.81 15.52
C ARG A 18 26.91 18.35 14.21
N PRO A 19 26.32 19.42 13.67
CA PRO A 19 27.16 20.47 13.08
C PRO A 19 26.92 21.81 13.80
N LEU A 20 28.03 22.32 14.33
CA LEU A 20 28.46 23.73 14.34
C LEU A 20 27.39 24.78 13.98
N ILE A 21 26.78 25.39 15.00
CA ILE A 21 26.24 26.75 14.90
C ILE A 21 26.72 27.49 16.15
N ASP A 22 27.82 28.22 15.99
CA ASP A 22 28.18 29.30 16.90
C ASP A 22 28.44 30.54 16.04
N HIS A 23 27.36 31.15 15.55
CA HIS A 23 27.41 32.48 14.96
C HIS A 23 26.27 33.32 15.54
N LYS A 24 26.68 34.28 16.39
CA LYS A 24 25.86 35.40 16.84
C LYS A 24 25.20 36.12 15.64
N PRO A 25 23.94 36.53 15.72
CA PRO A 25 23.32 37.31 14.66
C PRO A 25 23.91 38.73 14.66
N ARG A 26 24.44 39.17 13.52
CA ARG A 26 24.66 40.59 13.23
C ARG A 26 23.35 41.19 12.74
N CYS A 27 22.77 42.09 13.52
CA CYS A 27 21.67 42.94 13.07
C CYS A 27 22.13 43.80 11.88
N TYR A 28 21.45 43.66 10.74
CA TYR A 28 21.40 44.70 9.72
C TYR A 28 19.98 45.25 9.70
N HIS A 29 19.83 46.50 10.15
CA HIS A 29 18.66 47.30 9.86
C HIS A 29 18.68 47.67 8.37
N ALA A 30 17.65 47.27 7.62
CA ALA A 30 17.35 47.84 6.31
C ALA A 30 15.90 48.30 6.30
N HIS A 31 15.75 49.57 5.92
CA HIS A 31 14.54 50.37 5.99
C HIS A 31 13.39 49.85 5.12
N ALA A 32 12.17 50.06 5.62
CA ALA A 32 10.92 49.83 4.90
C ALA A 32 10.72 50.82 3.73
N SER A 33 10.11 50.33 2.64
CA SER A 33 9.48 51.12 1.57
C SER A 33 8.39 50.27 0.89
N PRO A 34 7.33 50.87 0.30
CA PRO A 34 5.97 50.35 0.39
C PRO A 34 5.55 49.33 -0.69
N THR A 35 4.53 48.56 -0.28
CA THR A 35 3.73 47.51 -0.95
C THR A 35 3.37 47.72 -2.43
N THR A 36 3.75 46.75 -3.26
CA THR A 36 2.99 46.31 -4.44
C THR A 36 2.30 44.99 -4.11
N GLN A 37 0.96 45.02 -4.04
CA GLN A 37 0.14 43.80 -3.93
C GLN A 37 0.25 43.00 -5.23
N VAL A 38 1.13 42.01 -5.25
CA VAL A 38 1.03 40.89 -6.20
C VAL A 38 0.18 39.83 -5.53
N SER A 39 -0.98 39.52 -6.11
CA SER A 39 -1.81 38.39 -5.68
C SER A 39 -0.95 37.13 -5.68
N GLY A 40 -0.66 36.60 -4.49
CA GLY A 40 0.12 35.37 -4.34
C GLY A 40 -0.55 34.17 -5.03
N PRO A 41 0.23 33.12 -5.38
CA PRO A 41 -0.30 31.91 -5.98
C PRO A 41 -1.39 31.27 -5.11
N LEU A 42 -2.36 30.62 -5.75
CA LEU A 42 -3.43 29.89 -5.04
C LEU A 42 -2.81 28.72 -4.26
N LEU A 43 -3.43 28.35 -3.14
CA LEU A 43 -2.94 27.29 -2.25
C LEU A 43 -2.57 25.97 -2.98
N PRO A 44 -3.36 25.45 -3.94
CA PRO A 44 -3.01 24.23 -4.67
C PRO A 44 -1.72 24.35 -5.50
N ASP A 45 -1.46 25.52 -6.07
CA ASP A 45 -0.26 25.77 -6.88
C ASP A 45 0.98 25.81 -5.99
N LEU A 46 0.87 26.43 -4.81
CA LEU A 46 1.92 26.48 -3.82
C LEU A 46 2.25 25.09 -3.25
N VAL A 47 1.24 24.26 -2.98
CA VAL A 47 1.43 22.86 -2.59
C VAL A 47 2.19 22.08 -3.67
N ASN A 48 1.82 22.25 -4.94
CA ASN A 48 2.48 21.56 -6.06
C ASN A 48 3.96 21.95 -6.19
N GLU A 49 4.27 23.25 -6.14
CA GLU A 49 5.64 23.75 -6.27
C GLU A 49 6.52 23.29 -5.11
N ILE A 50 6.06 23.44 -3.86
CA ILE A 50 6.82 22.97 -2.70
C ILE A 50 7.00 21.45 -2.75
N SER A 51 5.97 20.69 -3.13
CA SER A 51 6.10 19.23 -3.30
C SER A 51 7.12 18.84 -4.37
N ARG A 52 7.23 19.61 -5.46
CA ARG A 52 8.27 19.41 -6.48
C ARG A 52 9.65 19.65 -5.89
N VAL A 53 9.84 20.77 -5.18
CA VAL A 53 11.09 21.10 -4.47
C VAL A 53 11.51 19.95 -3.54
N LEU A 54 10.59 19.42 -2.72
CA LEU A 54 10.89 18.27 -1.85
C LEU A 54 11.27 17.00 -2.62
N SER A 55 10.63 16.76 -3.76
CA SER A 55 10.96 15.60 -4.61
C SER A 55 12.31 15.74 -5.30
N ASP A 56 12.75 16.96 -5.61
CA ASP A 56 14.05 17.24 -6.22
C ASP A 56 15.18 17.21 -5.18
N HIS A 57 14.88 17.49 -3.91
CA HIS A 57 15.87 17.60 -2.84
C HIS A 57 15.93 16.34 -1.95
N ARG A 58 16.02 15.15 -2.56
CA ARG A 58 16.08 13.87 -1.83
C ARG A 58 17.42 13.57 -1.17
N ASP A 59 18.52 14.03 -1.75
CA ASP A 59 19.86 13.79 -1.23
C ASP A 59 20.11 14.68 0.01
N PRO A 60 20.70 14.14 1.11
CA PRO A 60 21.07 14.94 2.27
C PRO A 60 22.00 16.13 1.98
N ARG A 61 22.74 16.09 0.89
CA ARG A 61 23.65 17.16 0.44
C ARG A 61 22.93 18.31 -0.25
N HIS A 62 21.69 18.12 -0.70
CA HIS A 62 20.94 19.18 -1.37
C HIS A 62 20.58 20.29 -0.36
N ASP A 63 20.74 21.55 -0.77
CA ASP A 63 20.37 22.70 0.06
C ASP A 63 18.87 23.01 -0.09
N LEU A 64 18.06 22.21 0.61
CA LEU A 64 16.61 22.33 0.59
C LEU A 64 16.15 23.67 1.17
N GLU A 65 16.83 24.22 2.18
CA GLU A 65 16.41 25.45 2.85
C GLU A 65 16.52 26.65 1.91
N MET A 66 17.61 26.73 1.13
CA MET A 66 17.77 27.77 0.11
C MET A 66 16.62 27.77 -0.90
N SER A 67 16.21 26.58 -1.35
CA SER A 67 15.09 26.40 -2.30
C SER A 67 13.71 26.69 -1.68
N LEU A 68 13.57 26.60 -0.35
CA LEU A 68 12.32 26.85 0.36
C LEU A 68 12.15 28.31 0.80
N ASN A 69 13.24 29.05 1.04
CA ASN A 69 13.22 30.44 1.51
C ASN A 69 12.31 31.40 0.71
N PRO A 70 12.17 31.30 -0.63
CA PRO A 70 11.21 32.13 -1.38
C PRO A 70 9.75 31.99 -0.92
N TYR A 71 9.40 30.86 -0.30
CA TYR A 71 8.04 30.56 0.16
C TYR A 71 7.77 30.94 1.63
N SER A 72 8.79 31.44 2.35
CA SER A 72 8.70 31.73 3.79
C SER A 72 7.56 32.67 4.18
N ALA A 73 7.25 33.67 3.36
CA ALA A 73 6.17 34.64 3.62
C ALA A 73 4.75 34.07 3.45
N GLN A 74 4.61 32.90 2.82
CA GLN A 74 3.31 32.29 2.49
C GLN A 74 3.04 31.04 3.34
N ILE A 75 3.90 30.73 4.31
CA ILE A 75 3.77 29.52 5.13
C ILE A 75 2.53 29.61 6.03
N SER A 76 1.74 28.54 6.06
CA SER A 76 0.60 28.37 6.94
C SER A 76 0.53 26.92 7.41
N THR A 77 -0.17 26.67 8.51
CA THR A 77 -0.34 25.30 9.06
C THR A 77 -1.01 24.38 8.04
N ASP A 78 -2.06 24.86 7.37
CA ASP A 78 -2.77 24.13 6.32
C ASP A 78 -1.86 23.81 5.12
N LEU A 79 -1.03 24.76 4.69
CA LEU A 79 -0.06 24.53 3.61
C LEU A 79 0.93 23.42 3.98
N VAL A 80 1.50 23.48 5.20
CA VAL A 80 2.44 22.45 5.68
C VAL A 80 1.77 21.08 5.72
N ASP A 81 0.57 20.98 6.28
CA ASP A 81 -0.17 19.72 6.38
C ASP A 81 -0.48 19.13 5.00
N GLN A 82 -0.88 19.95 4.02
CA GLN A 82 -1.17 19.50 2.66
C GLN A 82 0.10 19.07 1.91
N VAL A 83 1.20 19.80 2.05
CA VAL A 83 2.49 19.44 1.46
C VAL A 83 2.98 18.10 2.03
N LEU A 84 2.95 17.94 3.36
CA LEU A 84 3.35 16.69 4.01
C LEU A 84 2.47 15.52 3.55
N LYS A 85 1.14 15.69 3.51
CA LYS A 85 0.20 14.67 3.01
C LYS A 85 0.50 14.25 1.56
N ARG A 86 0.85 15.22 0.70
CA ARG A 86 1.21 14.96 -0.71
C ARG A 86 2.57 14.27 -0.83
N CYS A 87 3.53 14.62 0.01
CA CYS A 87 4.91 14.12 -0.01
C CYS A 87 5.14 12.92 0.91
N LYS A 88 4.11 12.13 1.23
CA LYS A 88 4.19 11.06 2.24
C LYS A 88 5.27 9.98 2.03
N ASN A 89 5.82 9.86 0.82
CA ASN A 89 6.88 8.92 0.47
C ASN A 89 8.30 9.53 0.59
N LEU A 90 8.42 10.81 0.96
CA LEU A 90 9.67 11.57 1.01
C LEU A 90 10.12 11.81 2.45
N GLY A 91 10.41 10.74 3.19
CA GLY A 91 10.71 10.77 4.64
C GLY A 91 11.65 11.90 5.09
N PHE A 92 12.91 11.83 4.67
CA PHE A 92 13.94 12.77 5.11
C PHE A 92 13.72 14.20 4.60
N PRO A 93 13.34 14.43 3.33
CA PRO A 93 12.93 15.76 2.85
C PRO A 93 11.76 16.35 3.63
N CYS A 94 10.74 15.56 3.97
CA CYS A 94 9.59 16.03 4.76
C CYS A 94 10.00 16.44 6.18
N HIS A 95 10.92 15.69 6.81
CA HIS A 95 11.47 16.08 8.11
C HIS A 95 12.25 17.40 8.05
N ARG A 96 13.08 17.60 7.02
CA ARG A 96 13.79 18.87 6.82
C ARG A 96 12.83 20.03 6.53
N PHE A 97 11.80 19.81 5.70
CA PHE A 97 10.76 20.79 5.46
C PHE A 97 10.04 21.19 6.75
N PHE A 98 9.72 20.22 7.61
CA PHE A 98 9.10 20.47 8.91
C PHE A 98 10.00 21.33 9.82
N LEU A 99 11.30 21.02 9.88
CA LEU A 99 12.27 21.80 10.65
C LEU A 99 12.47 23.21 10.09
N TRP A 100 12.51 23.36 8.76
CA TRP A 100 12.54 24.66 8.10
C TRP A 100 11.28 25.49 8.42
N ALA A 101 10.09 24.90 8.32
CA ALA A 101 8.86 25.61 8.68
C ALA A 101 8.88 26.06 10.15
N LYS A 102 9.42 25.23 11.04
CA LYS A 102 9.61 25.56 12.48
C LYS A 102 10.60 26.71 12.71
N SER A 103 11.57 26.94 11.81
CA SER A 103 12.55 28.03 11.95
C SER A 103 11.98 29.40 11.54
N ILE A 104 10.81 29.44 10.91
CA ILE A 104 10.15 30.68 10.49
C ILE A 104 9.57 31.40 11.73
N PRO A 105 9.87 32.70 11.93
CA PRO A 105 9.34 33.47 13.04
C PRO A 105 7.81 33.45 13.08
N CYS A 106 7.24 33.30 14.28
CA CYS A 106 5.79 33.28 14.54
C CYS A 106 5.01 32.10 13.94
N PHE A 107 5.67 31.15 13.27
CA PHE A 107 5.02 29.93 12.81
C PHE A 107 4.99 28.86 13.92
N GLN A 108 3.86 28.16 14.03
CA GLN A 108 3.71 26.99 14.90
C GLN A 108 3.02 25.88 14.14
N HIS A 109 3.52 24.65 14.30
CA HIS A 109 2.94 23.46 13.69
C HIS A 109 1.62 23.09 14.35
N SER A 110 0.72 22.46 13.58
CA SER A 110 -0.51 21.86 14.11
C SER A 110 -0.18 20.50 14.73
N VAL A 111 -1.02 19.99 15.65
CA VAL A 111 -0.91 18.63 16.20
C VAL A 111 -0.94 17.59 15.07
N GLU A 112 -1.75 17.85 14.04
CA GLU A 112 -1.86 17.03 12.84
C GLU A 112 -0.52 17.00 12.06
N SER A 113 0.22 18.11 11.96
CA SER A 113 1.55 18.14 11.31
C SER A 113 2.53 17.14 11.95
N PHE A 114 2.54 17.04 13.28
CA PHE A 114 3.36 16.07 14.01
C PHE A 114 2.92 14.62 13.72
N HIS A 115 1.62 14.35 13.74
CA HIS A 115 1.06 13.04 13.41
C HIS A 115 1.40 12.60 11.98
N ILE A 116 1.26 13.50 11.00
CA ILE A 116 1.61 13.24 9.61
C ILE A 116 3.10 12.91 9.51
N LEU A 117 3.98 13.69 10.16
CA LEU A 117 5.42 13.45 10.06
C LEU A 117 5.84 12.13 10.71
N VAL A 118 5.27 11.77 11.86
CA VAL A 118 5.47 10.45 12.49
C VAL A 118 5.08 9.32 11.52
N ASP A 119 3.94 9.45 10.84
CA ASP A 119 3.50 8.44 9.87
C ASP A 119 4.42 8.35 8.65
N ILE A 120 4.88 9.49 8.13
CA ILE A 120 5.80 9.58 6.99
C ILE A 120 7.14 8.92 7.34
N LEU A 121 7.77 9.30 8.44
CA LEU A 121 9.06 8.74 8.87
C LEU A 121 8.95 7.24 9.13
N GLY A 122 7.86 6.79 9.77
CA GLY A 122 7.57 5.38 9.97
C GLY A 122 7.39 4.62 8.66
N SER A 123 6.59 5.13 7.73
CA SER A 123 6.32 4.50 6.43
C SER A 123 7.56 4.44 5.54
N CYS A 124 8.44 5.45 5.63
CA CYS A 124 9.75 5.47 4.98
C CYS A 124 10.82 4.63 5.69
N LYS A 125 10.48 3.93 6.78
CA LYS A 125 11.39 3.09 7.59
C LYS A 125 12.56 3.86 8.20
N GLN A 126 12.41 5.16 8.42
CA GLN A 126 13.42 6.04 8.98
C GLN A 126 13.31 6.10 10.52
N PHE A 127 13.39 4.93 11.15
CA PHE A 127 13.08 4.79 12.57
C PHE A 127 14.03 5.55 13.51
N ALA A 128 15.30 5.74 13.14
CA ALA A 128 16.24 6.52 13.96
C ALA A 128 15.78 7.98 14.07
N ILE A 129 15.53 8.61 12.91
CA ILE A 129 15.02 10.00 12.83
C ILE A 129 13.67 10.11 13.55
N LEU A 130 12.79 9.11 13.38
CA LEU A 130 11.50 9.07 14.06
C LEU A 130 11.65 9.11 15.59
N TRP A 131 12.56 8.33 16.16
CA TRP A 131 12.77 8.32 17.62
C TRP A 131 13.46 9.58 18.12
N ASP A 132 14.45 10.10 17.38
CA ASP A 132 15.09 11.37 17.70
C ASP A 132 14.05 12.50 17.72
N PHE A 133 13.13 12.51 16.75
CA PHE A 133 12.03 13.46 16.68
C PHE A 133 11.06 13.35 17.87
N LEU A 134 10.65 12.13 18.26
CA LEU A 134 9.78 11.93 19.43
C LEU A 134 10.44 12.37 20.74
N ILE A 135 11.75 12.12 20.88
CA ILE A 135 12.53 12.58 22.03
C ILE A 135 12.58 14.12 22.05
N GLU A 136 12.84 14.76 20.91
CA GLU A 136 12.80 16.22 20.78
C GLU A 136 11.42 16.80 21.14
N MET A 137 10.33 16.17 20.67
CA MET A 137 8.96 16.58 21.00
C MET A 137 8.70 16.57 22.51
N ARG A 138 9.19 15.52 23.20
CA ARG A 138 9.06 15.38 24.65
C ARG A 138 9.89 16.42 25.40
N GLU A 139 11.17 16.55 25.05
CA GLU A 139 12.11 17.44 25.76
C GLU A 139 11.74 18.92 25.63
N ASN A 140 11.27 19.32 24.45
CA ASN A 140 10.86 20.69 24.18
C ASN A 140 9.35 20.94 24.43
N SER A 141 8.61 19.92 24.90
CA SER A 141 7.16 19.98 25.12
C SER A 141 6.38 20.57 23.94
N LEU A 142 6.75 20.20 22.71
CA LEU A 142 6.20 20.80 21.48
C LEU A 142 4.73 20.43 21.25
N CYS A 143 4.34 19.22 21.64
CA CYS A 143 2.99 18.68 21.51
C CYS A 143 2.78 17.57 22.55
N GLU A 144 1.54 17.40 23.01
CA GLU A 144 1.15 16.24 23.81
C GLU A 144 1.30 14.95 22.98
N ILE A 145 2.13 14.02 23.45
CA ILE A 145 2.31 12.73 22.80
C ILE A 145 1.20 11.80 23.30
N ARG A 146 0.35 11.34 22.39
CA ARG A 146 -0.81 10.49 22.69
C ARG A 146 -0.62 9.07 22.16
N SER A 147 -1.45 8.14 22.66
CA SER A 147 -1.44 6.73 22.24
C SER A 147 -1.54 6.54 20.73
N GLU A 148 -2.29 7.39 20.03
CA GLU A 148 -2.48 7.33 18.58
C GLU A 148 -1.16 7.44 17.81
N MET A 149 -0.20 8.23 18.30
CA MET A 149 1.13 8.34 17.69
C MET A 149 1.87 7.00 17.76
N PHE A 150 1.78 6.30 18.90
CA PHE A 150 2.37 4.98 19.06
C PHE A 150 1.71 3.94 18.15
N TRP A 151 0.41 4.04 17.87
CA TRP A 151 -0.25 3.14 16.92
C TRP A 151 0.32 3.31 15.49
N LEU A 152 0.71 4.53 15.10
CA LEU A 152 1.42 4.77 13.84
C LEU A 152 2.79 4.07 13.84
N ILE A 153 3.51 4.11 14.97
CA ILE A 153 4.81 3.45 15.14
C ILE A 153 4.66 1.91 15.11
N PHE A 154 3.65 1.35 15.79
CA PHE A 154 3.35 -0.09 15.77
C PHE A 154 3.08 -0.56 14.35
N ARG A 155 2.26 0.21 13.63
CA ARG A 155 1.95 -0.02 12.23
C ARG A 155 3.21 0.03 11.37
N ALA A 156 4.02 1.07 11.50
CA ALA A 156 5.25 1.26 10.73
C ALA A 156 6.26 0.12 10.93
N TYR A 157 6.56 -0.25 12.17
CA TYR A 157 7.46 -1.37 12.45
C TYR A 157 6.91 -2.71 11.94
N SER A 158 5.62 -2.96 12.12
CA SER A 158 4.98 -4.18 11.60
C SER A 158 5.03 -4.22 10.07
N GLN A 159 4.82 -3.08 9.39
CA GLN A 159 4.94 -2.97 7.93
C GLN A 159 6.38 -3.14 7.43
N ALA A 160 7.36 -2.75 8.24
CA ALA A 160 8.78 -2.94 7.95
C ALA A 160 9.28 -4.36 8.28
N ASN A 161 8.40 -5.29 8.68
CA ASN A 161 8.75 -6.66 9.05
C ASN A 161 9.67 -6.74 10.29
N LEU A 162 9.50 -5.80 11.24
CA LEU A 162 10.32 -5.65 12.45
C LEU A 162 9.44 -5.76 13.72
N PRO A 163 8.90 -6.95 14.04
CA PRO A 163 7.94 -7.13 15.13
C PRO A 163 8.50 -6.76 16.51
N ASP A 164 9.77 -7.04 16.77
CA ASP A 164 10.41 -6.67 18.04
C ASP A 164 10.52 -5.15 18.21
N GLY A 165 10.63 -4.40 17.10
CA GLY A 165 10.58 -2.94 17.11
C GLY A 165 9.22 -2.42 17.54
N ALA A 166 8.14 -3.02 17.01
CA ALA A 166 6.77 -2.69 17.41
C ALA A 166 6.52 -3.02 18.90
N ILE A 167 6.93 -4.20 19.35
CA ILE A 167 6.80 -4.62 20.76
C ILE A 167 7.59 -3.68 21.69
N ARG A 168 8.84 -3.35 21.33
CA ARG A 168 9.63 -2.39 22.11
C ARG A 168 8.96 -1.02 22.15
N SER A 169 8.39 -0.54 21.04
CA SER A 169 7.72 0.76 21.04
C SER A 169 6.52 0.81 21.98
N PHE A 170 5.79 -0.28 22.17
CA PHE A 170 4.72 -0.38 23.17
C PHE A 170 5.27 -0.31 24.60
N MET A 171 6.36 -1.04 24.88
CA MET A 171 7.00 -0.98 26.21
C MET A 171 7.55 0.41 26.53
N ARG A 172 7.96 1.17 25.52
CA ARG A 172 8.48 2.53 25.67
C ARG A 172 7.40 3.58 25.90
N MET A 173 6.11 3.28 25.79
CA MET A 173 5.03 4.25 26.04
C MET A 173 5.13 4.89 27.43
N ASP A 174 5.55 4.11 28.44
CA ASP A 174 5.76 4.60 29.81
C ASP A 174 6.90 5.65 29.91
N GLU A 175 7.93 5.55 29.06
CA GLU A 175 9.02 6.55 28.96
C GLU A 175 8.53 7.92 28.44
N PHE A 176 7.33 7.96 27.86
CA PHE A 176 6.65 9.15 27.37
C PHE A 176 5.46 9.54 28.27
N GLY A 177 5.34 8.91 29.45
CA GLY A 177 4.26 9.20 30.42
C GLY A 177 2.90 8.60 30.04
N ILE A 178 2.85 7.71 29.05
CA ILE A 178 1.62 7.08 28.58
C ILE A 178 1.53 5.68 29.18
N LYS A 179 0.59 5.47 30.10
CA LYS A 179 0.30 4.14 30.63
C LYS A 179 -0.48 3.33 29.60
N PRO A 180 0.04 2.20 29.10
CA PRO A 180 -0.65 1.42 28.07
C PRO A 180 -2.01 0.90 28.54
N THR A 181 -3.00 0.98 27.66
CA THR A 181 -4.35 0.46 27.85
C THR A 181 -4.56 -0.86 27.09
N ILE A 182 -5.67 -1.55 27.35
CA ILE A 182 -6.06 -2.74 26.56
C ILE A 182 -6.24 -2.40 25.07
N HIS A 183 -6.68 -1.18 24.76
CA HIS A 183 -6.85 -0.76 23.38
C HIS A 183 -5.51 -0.63 22.65
N ASP A 184 -4.48 -0.10 23.32
CA ASP A 184 -3.12 -0.02 22.78
C ASP A 184 -2.54 -1.42 22.53
N PHE A 185 -2.83 -2.34 23.46
CA PHE A 185 -2.40 -3.73 23.37
C PHE A 185 -3.08 -4.44 22.18
N ASP A 186 -4.40 -4.31 22.03
CA ASP A 186 -5.16 -4.83 20.89
C ASP A 186 -4.62 -4.26 19.56
N LYS A 187 -4.29 -2.96 19.51
CA LYS A 187 -3.72 -2.32 18.31
C LYS A 187 -2.38 -2.92 17.93
N LEU A 188 -1.47 -3.11 18.89
CA LEU A 188 -0.20 -3.77 18.64
C LEU A 188 -0.41 -5.20 18.12
N LEU A 189 -1.20 -6.02 18.81
CA LEU A 189 -1.48 -7.39 18.40
C LEU A 189 -2.07 -7.44 17.00
N TYR A 190 -3.02 -6.56 16.70
CA TYR A 190 -3.63 -6.46 15.38
C TYR A 190 -2.62 -6.14 14.29
N PHE A 191 -1.73 -5.16 14.50
CA PHE A 191 -0.71 -4.81 13.50
C PHE A 191 0.29 -5.94 13.27
N LEU A 192 0.71 -6.64 14.33
CA LEU A 192 1.58 -7.81 14.22
C LEU A 192 0.89 -8.97 13.48
N CYS A 193 -0.34 -9.32 13.86
CA CYS A 193 -1.09 -10.40 13.25
C CYS A 193 -1.39 -10.12 11.77
N LYS A 194 -1.77 -8.88 11.43
CA LYS A 194 -2.02 -8.44 10.03
C LYS A 194 -0.78 -8.58 9.14
N ARG A 195 0.42 -8.59 9.73
CA ARG A 195 1.70 -8.77 9.03
C ARG A 195 2.28 -10.18 9.22
N LYS A 196 1.44 -11.15 9.63
CA LYS A 196 1.77 -12.57 9.85
C LYS A 196 2.85 -12.79 10.92
N HIS A 197 3.03 -11.85 11.84
CA HIS A 197 3.91 -11.96 13.01
C HIS A 197 3.17 -12.51 14.25
N VAL A 198 2.24 -13.45 14.06
CA VAL A 198 1.40 -13.97 15.16
C VAL A 198 2.21 -14.70 16.23
N ARG A 199 3.35 -15.31 15.88
CA ARG A 199 4.21 -16.00 16.85
C ARG A 199 4.78 -15.02 17.87
N GLN A 200 5.29 -13.88 17.40
CA GLN A 200 5.77 -12.80 18.24
C GLN A 200 4.62 -12.16 19.03
N ALA A 201 3.46 -11.94 18.39
CA ALA A 201 2.27 -11.44 19.05
C ALA A 201 1.80 -12.35 20.19
N GLN A 202 1.80 -13.67 19.98
CA GLN A 202 1.45 -14.68 20.98
C GLN A 202 2.44 -14.68 22.14
N ASN A 203 3.75 -14.72 21.84
CA ASN A 203 4.78 -14.68 22.88
C ASN A 203 4.66 -13.43 23.74
N PHE A 204 4.41 -12.28 23.11
CA PHE A 204 4.18 -11.03 23.80
C PHE A 204 2.89 -11.07 24.63
N PHE A 205 1.80 -11.59 24.06
CA PHE A 205 0.54 -11.78 24.78
C PHE A 205 0.73 -12.62 26.03
N ASP A 206 1.41 -13.76 25.94
CA ASP A 206 1.65 -14.64 27.09
C ASP A 206 2.49 -13.98 28.19
N GLN A 207 3.41 -13.07 27.83
CA GLN A 207 4.20 -12.30 28.79
C GLN A 207 3.37 -11.25 29.54
N VAL A 208 2.46 -10.54 28.87
CA VAL A 208 1.78 -9.37 29.45
C VAL A 208 0.30 -9.59 29.78
N LYS A 209 -0.29 -10.74 29.44
CA LYS A 209 -1.73 -11.01 29.60
C LYS A 209 -2.26 -10.78 31.01
N ASN A 210 -1.47 -11.10 32.04
CA ASN A 210 -1.85 -10.91 33.44
C ASN A 210 -1.87 -9.44 33.88
N GLY A 211 -1.34 -8.53 33.06
CA GLY A 211 -1.32 -7.08 33.31
C GLY A 211 -2.57 -6.35 32.81
N PHE A 212 -3.45 -7.02 32.06
CA PHE A 212 -4.63 -6.42 31.44
C PHE A 212 -5.89 -7.24 31.70
N VAL A 213 -7.04 -6.57 31.73
CA VAL A 213 -8.34 -7.25 31.67
C VAL A 213 -8.61 -7.58 30.21
N LEU A 214 -8.40 -8.84 29.83
CA LEU A 214 -8.54 -9.29 28.45
C LEU A 214 -10.01 -9.28 28.00
N THR A 215 -10.21 -9.07 26.71
CA THR A 215 -11.55 -9.03 26.11
C THR A 215 -11.67 -10.07 24.99
N ALA A 216 -12.90 -10.42 24.60
CA ALA A 216 -13.16 -11.28 23.45
C ALA A 216 -12.48 -10.77 22.16
N LYS A 217 -12.32 -9.45 22.02
CA LYS A 217 -11.61 -8.82 20.90
C LYS A 217 -10.12 -9.17 20.90
N THR A 218 -9.46 -9.13 22.07
CA THR A 218 -8.03 -9.46 22.22
C THR A 218 -7.75 -10.89 21.75
N TYR A 219 -8.56 -11.85 22.19
CA TYR A 219 -8.48 -13.24 21.73
C TYR A 219 -8.79 -13.37 20.24
N SER A 220 -9.88 -12.74 19.78
CA SER A 220 -10.29 -12.75 18.36
C SER A 220 -9.19 -12.28 17.41
N ILE A 221 -8.41 -11.27 17.79
CA ILE A 221 -7.27 -10.79 16.99
C ILE A 221 -6.22 -11.89 16.81
N LEU A 222 -5.86 -12.61 17.88
CA LEU A 222 -4.89 -13.70 17.82
C LEU A 222 -5.45 -14.94 17.11
N ILE A 223 -6.71 -15.30 17.33
CA ILE A 223 -7.42 -16.38 16.64
C ILE A 223 -7.38 -16.13 15.12
N SER A 224 -7.75 -14.93 14.69
CA SER A 224 -7.65 -14.51 13.29
C SER A 224 -6.20 -14.57 12.80
N GLY A 225 -5.24 -14.10 13.60
CA GLY A 225 -3.81 -14.15 13.27
C GLY A 225 -3.27 -15.56 13.04
N TRP A 226 -3.66 -16.54 13.87
CA TRP A 226 -3.28 -17.94 13.70
C TRP A 226 -4.00 -18.58 12.51
N GLY A 227 -5.26 -18.21 12.28
CA GLY A 227 -6.02 -18.57 11.09
C GLY A 227 -5.35 -18.14 9.79
N GLU A 228 -4.79 -16.92 9.72
CA GLU A 228 -4.04 -16.43 8.54
C GLU A 228 -2.75 -17.22 8.25
N ILE A 229 -2.19 -17.91 9.24
CA ILE A 229 -1.04 -18.81 9.07
C ILE A 229 -1.48 -20.26 8.83
N GLY A 230 -2.77 -20.57 9.03
CA GLY A 230 -3.31 -21.92 8.90
C GLY A 230 -3.09 -22.81 10.13
N ASP A 231 -2.71 -22.25 11.29
CA ASP A 231 -2.56 -23.00 12.54
C ASP A 231 -3.91 -23.02 13.29
N SER A 232 -4.80 -23.90 12.85
CA SER A 232 -6.14 -24.07 13.43
C SER A 232 -6.10 -24.55 14.88
N GLY A 233 -5.09 -25.35 15.26
CA GLY A 233 -4.93 -25.88 16.62
C GLY A 233 -4.71 -24.77 17.65
N LYS A 234 -3.83 -23.80 17.36
CA LYS A 234 -3.64 -22.65 18.26
C LYS A 234 -4.81 -21.69 18.26
N ALA A 235 -5.46 -21.49 17.11
CA ALA A 235 -6.69 -20.72 17.04
C ALA A 235 -7.79 -21.33 17.93
N ARG A 236 -7.93 -22.66 17.91
CA ARG A 236 -8.86 -23.39 18.79
C ARG A 236 -8.49 -23.24 20.26
N ALA A 237 -7.23 -23.46 20.62
CA ALA A 237 -6.77 -23.32 22.00
C ALA A 237 -7.01 -21.92 22.58
N LEU A 238 -6.83 -20.87 21.77
CA LEU A 238 -7.13 -19.49 22.18
C LEU A 238 -8.64 -19.25 22.35
N PHE A 239 -9.48 -19.86 21.52
CA PHE A 239 -10.92 -19.76 21.66
C PHE A 239 -11.41 -20.48 22.92
N ASP A 240 -10.85 -21.65 23.24
CA ASP A 240 -11.15 -22.36 24.48
C ASP A 240 -10.69 -21.56 25.70
N ALA A 241 -9.48 -20.98 25.67
CA ALA A 241 -9.01 -20.07 26.71
C ALA A 241 -9.92 -18.84 26.89
N MET A 242 -10.48 -18.29 25.80
CA MET A 242 -11.44 -17.20 25.85
C MET A 242 -12.73 -17.61 26.58
N LEU A 243 -13.22 -18.83 26.35
CA LEU A 243 -14.38 -19.39 27.06
C LEU A 243 -14.09 -19.61 28.55
N GLU A 244 -12.91 -20.15 28.88
CA GLU A 244 -12.48 -20.39 30.27
C GLU A 244 -12.36 -19.10 31.09
N GLN A 245 -11.97 -17.99 30.46
CA GLN A 245 -11.94 -16.67 31.09
C GLN A 245 -13.34 -16.04 31.25
N GLY A 246 -14.40 -16.72 30.81
CA GLY A 246 -15.77 -16.21 30.90
C GLY A 246 -16.04 -15.00 30.00
N CYS A 247 -15.27 -14.84 28.91
CA CYS A 247 -15.54 -13.77 27.96
C CYS A 247 -16.87 -14.03 27.23
N PRO A 248 -17.73 -13.01 27.06
CA PRO A 248 -18.96 -13.18 26.29
C PRO A 248 -18.61 -13.46 24.83
N VAL A 249 -19.07 -14.61 24.33
CA VAL A 249 -18.82 -15.04 22.94
C VAL A 249 -20.02 -14.65 22.09
N ASP A 250 -19.78 -13.84 21.09
CA ASP A 250 -20.75 -13.43 20.08
C ASP A 250 -20.53 -14.20 18.76
N LEU A 251 -21.42 -13.96 17.79
CA LEU A 251 -21.29 -14.55 16.45
C LEU A 251 -19.96 -14.16 15.78
N LEU A 252 -19.41 -12.98 16.08
CA LEU A 252 -18.13 -12.53 15.53
C LEU A 252 -16.97 -13.41 16.01
N ALA A 253 -16.91 -13.71 17.29
CA ALA A 253 -15.88 -14.59 17.84
C ALA A 253 -15.98 -16.01 17.25
N TYR A 254 -17.20 -16.54 17.11
CA TYR A 254 -17.42 -17.82 16.41
C TYR A 254 -16.98 -17.76 14.94
N ASN A 255 -17.33 -16.70 14.23
CA ASN A 255 -16.92 -16.50 12.84
C ASN A 255 -15.39 -16.44 12.70
N ASN A 256 -14.67 -15.83 13.65
CA ASN A 256 -13.20 -15.84 13.65
C ASN A 256 -12.62 -17.26 13.84
N LEU A 257 -13.20 -18.06 14.74
CA LEU A 257 -12.80 -19.46 14.91
C LEU A 257 -13.11 -20.28 13.65
N LEU A 258 -14.33 -20.19 13.11
CA LEU A 258 -14.73 -20.89 11.90
C LEU A 258 -13.81 -20.56 10.72
N ASP A 259 -13.48 -19.29 10.53
CA ASP A 259 -12.56 -18.84 9.48
C ASP A 259 -11.14 -19.39 9.70
N ALA A 260 -10.66 -19.40 10.94
CA ALA A 260 -9.35 -19.96 11.28
C ALA A 260 -9.28 -21.47 11.06
N LEU A 261 -10.30 -22.23 11.49
CA LEU A 261 -10.41 -23.67 11.25
C LEU A 261 -10.44 -23.98 9.75
N CYS A 262 -11.27 -23.25 9.00
CA CYS A 262 -11.39 -23.40 7.54
C CYS A 262 -10.08 -23.08 6.79
N LYS A 263 -9.36 -22.03 7.21
CA LYS A 263 -8.03 -21.69 6.64
C LYS A 263 -6.96 -22.70 6.98
N GLY A 264 -7.04 -23.33 8.16
CA GLY A 264 -6.17 -24.44 8.55
C GLY A 264 -6.56 -25.79 7.93
N GLY A 265 -7.61 -25.86 7.10
CA GLY A 265 -8.07 -27.08 6.45
C GLY A 265 -8.97 -27.98 7.30
N ASN A 266 -9.29 -27.59 8.54
CA ASN A 266 -10.14 -28.35 9.46
C ASN A 266 -11.63 -28.05 9.23
N VAL A 267 -12.12 -28.25 8.00
CA VAL A 267 -13.50 -27.89 7.61
C VAL A 267 -14.56 -28.76 8.32
N ASN A 268 -14.22 -30.00 8.67
CA ASN A 268 -15.11 -30.89 9.43
C ASN A 268 -15.37 -30.33 10.83
N GLU A 269 -14.31 -29.98 11.56
CA GLU A 269 -14.42 -29.35 12.88
C GLU A 269 -15.17 -28.02 12.79
N ALA A 270 -14.90 -27.21 11.76
CA ALA A 270 -15.66 -25.99 11.52
C ALA A 270 -17.16 -26.27 11.34
N SER A 271 -17.52 -27.36 10.67
CA SER A 271 -18.92 -27.77 10.49
C SER A 271 -19.56 -28.20 11.81
N ASP A 272 -18.83 -28.90 12.67
CA ASP A 272 -19.30 -29.27 14.02
C ASP A 272 -19.57 -28.03 14.87
N ILE A 273 -18.66 -27.04 14.84
CA ILE A 273 -18.86 -25.75 15.51
C ILE A 273 -20.02 -24.96 14.90
N PHE A 274 -20.22 -25.02 13.60
CA PHE A 274 -21.39 -24.42 12.96
C PHE A 274 -22.71 -25.04 13.44
N HIS A 275 -22.74 -26.35 13.72
CA HIS A 275 -23.90 -27.00 14.32
C HIS A 275 -24.08 -26.64 15.80
N ASP A 276 -22.99 -26.50 16.56
CA ASP A 276 -23.01 -26.05 17.95
C ASP A 276 -23.56 -24.62 18.10
N ILE A 277 -23.18 -23.67 17.23
CA ILE A 277 -23.73 -22.30 17.30
C ILE A 277 -25.25 -22.29 17.05
N MET A 278 -25.73 -23.11 16.13
CA MET A 278 -27.17 -23.22 15.85
C MET A 278 -27.93 -23.86 17.02
N SER A 279 -27.35 -24.88 17.68
CA SER A 279 -27.99 -25.53 18.84
C SER A 279 -28.09 -24.59 20.04
N LYS A 280 -27.15 -23.64 20.17
CA LYS A 280 -27.16 -22.56 21.16
C LYS A 280 -28.08 -21.39 20.80
N GLY A 281 -28.80 -21.47 19.68
CA GLY A 281 -29.71 -20.42 19.23
C GLY A 281 -29.04 -19.19 18.63
N VAL A 282 -27.73 -19.25 18.34
CA VAL A 282 -27.02 -18.19 17.62
C VAL A 282 -27.30 -18.35 16.13
N VAL A 283 -27.93 -17.34 15.51
CA VAL A 283 -28.31 -17.38 14.10
C VAL A 283 -27.12 -17.05 13.21
N PRO A 284 -26.65 -17.98 12.34
CA PRO A 284 -25.58 -17.68 11.39
C PRO A 284 -25.99 -16.64 10.35
N ASP A 285 -25.07 -15.74 10.02
CA ASP A 285 -25.30 -14.67 9.04
C ASP A 285 -24.67 -14.99 7.67
N ALA A 286 -24.80 -14.06 6.72
CA ALA A 286 -24.20 -14.20 5.40
C ALA A 286 -22.67 -14.35 5.43
N PHE A 287 -22.00 -13.78 6.44
CA PHE A 287 -20.56 -13.92 6.61
C PHE A 287 -20.19 -15.33 7.09
N THR A 288 -20.96 -15.92 8.01
CA THR A 288 -20.75 -17.29 8.47
C THR A 288 -20.78 -18.29 7.31
N TYR A 289 -21.79 -18.21 6.44
CA TYR A 289 -21.85 -19.08 5.25
C TYR A 289 -20.74 -18.78 4.23
N SER A 290 -20.36 -17.50 4.07
CA SER A 290 -19.27 -17.09 3.19
C SER A 290 -17.92 -17.71 3.59
N ILE A 291 -17.66 -17.94 4.88
CA ILE A 291 -16.44 -18.63 5.35
C ILE A 291 -16.32 -20.00 4.69
N PHE A 292 -17.38 -20.81 4.74
CA PHE A 292 -17.41 -22.14 4.15
C PHE A 292 -17.27 -22.11 2.62
N ILE A 293 -17.99 -21.22 1.94
CA ILE A 293 -17.90 -21.09 0.47
C ILE A 293 -16.45 -20.84 0.05
N ARG A 294 -15.77 -19.89 0.71
CA ARG A 294 -14.37 -19.57 0.42
C ARG A 294 -13.45 -20.74 0.70
N SER A 295 -13.66 -21.44 1.81
CA SER A 295 -12.90 -22.64 2.18
C SER A 295 -13.03 -23.74 1.12
N TYR A 296 -14.26 -24.06 0.71
CA TYR A 296 -14.52 -25.05 -0.33
C TYR A 296 -13.95 -24.63 -1.70
N CYS A 297 -14.04 -23.34 -2.07
CA CYS A 297 -13.39 -22.84 -3.30
C CYS A 297 -11.86 -23.03 -3.26
N ASN A 298 -11.22 -22.73 -2.12
CA ASN A 298 -9.78 -22.92 -1.95
C ASN A 298 -9.38 -24.41 -2.03
N ALA A 299 -10.23 -25.32 -1.53
CA ALA A 299 -10.06 -26.76 -1.63
C ALA A 299 -10.51 -27.34 -3.00
N ASN A 300 -10.96 -26.49 -3.93
CA ASN A 300 -11.57 -26.86 -5.20
C ASN A 300 -12.81 -27.79 -5.11
N ASP A 301 -13.48 -27.84 -3.94
CA ASP A 301 -14.75 -28.54 -3.76
C ASP A 301 -15.92 -27.65 -4.18
N MET A 302 -16.07 -27.47 -5.49
CA MET A 302 -17.14 -26.62 -6.03
C MET A 302 -18.54 -27.16 -5.72
N TYR A 303 -18.70 -28.47 -5.55
CA TYR A 303 -19.98 -29.07 -5.20
C TYR A 303 -20.46 -28.58 -3.84
N SER A 304 -19.61 -28.66 -2.81
CA SER A 304 -19.94 -28.15 -1.49
C SER A 304 -20.11 -26.63 -1.48
N ALA A 305 -19.30 -25.89 -2.25
CA ALA A 305 -19.44 -24.43 -2.39
C ALA A 305 -20.83 -24.04 -2.93
N PHE A 306 -21.30 -24.67 -4.02
CA PHE A 306 -22.63 -24.43 -4.57
C PHE A 306 -23.75 -24.86 -3.63
N ARG A 307 -23.60 -25.98 -2.92
CA ARG A 307 -24.57 -26.41 -1.90
C ARG A 307 -24.75 -25.35 -0.80
N VAL A 308 -23.66 -24.71 -0.38
CA VAL A 308 -23.72 -23.61 0.61
C VAL A 308 -24.34 -22.35 -0.01
N LEU A 309 -24.00 -22.00 -1.25
CA LEU A 309 -24.67 -20.90 -1.97
C LEU A 309 -26.19 -21.11 -2.09
N ASP A 310 -26.63 -22.32 -2.44
CA ASP A 310 -28.05 -22.69 -2.48
C ASP A 310 -28.72 -22.52 -1.13
N ARG A 311 -28.03 -22.89 -0.04
CA ARG A 311 -28.53 -22.69 1.31
C ARG A 311 -28.66 -21.20 1.65
N MET A 312 -27.70 -20.37 1.25
CA MET A 312 -27.81 -18.91 1.39
C MET A 312 -29.01 -18.36 0.61
N ARG A 313 -29.23 -18.81 -0.64
CA ARG A 313 -30.41 -18.43 -1.45
C ARG A 313 -31.72 -18.76 -0.73
N ARG A 314 -31.83 -19.95 -0.13
CA ARG A 314 -33.04 -20.37 0.61
C ARG A 314 -33.33 -19.54 1.85
N TYR A 315 -32.31 -19.00 2.51
CA TYR A 315 -32.46 -18.12 3.67
C TYR A 315 -32.50 -16.63 3.30
N ASP A 316 -32.58 -16.31 2.01
CA ASP A 316 -32.50 -14.94 1.49
C ASP A 316 -31.25 -14.17 1.97
N LEU A 317 -30.15 -14.90 2.14
CA LEU A 317 -28.84 -14.33 2.47
C LEU A 317 -28.08 -14.00 1.18
N LEU A 318 -27.48 -12.82 1.14
CA LEU A 318 -26.67 -12.34 0.02
C LEU A 318 -25.19 -12.57 0.31
N PRO A 319 -24.47 -13.34 -0.53
CA PRO A 319 -23.02 -13.32 -0.51
C PRO A 319 -22.52 -11.89 -0.78
N ASN A 320 -21.44 -11.50 -0.11
CA ASN A 320 -20.79 -10.23 -0.43
C ASN A 320 -19.97 -10.35 -1.73
N VAL A 321 -19.51 -9.21 -2.25
CA VAL A 321 -18.70 -9.12 -3.48
C VAL A 321 -17.50 -10.09 -3.43
N PHE A 322 -16.81 -10.15 -2.30
CA PHE A 322 -15.63 -11.02 -2.14
C PHE A 322 -15.95 -12.51 -2.27
N THR A 323 -17.08 -12.96 -1.72
CA THR A 323 -17.54 -14.35 -1.83
C THR A 323 -17.90 -14.72 -3.26
N TYR A 324 -18.68 -13.89 -3.96
CA TYR A 324 -18.97 -14.10 -5.39
C TYR A 324 -17.71 -14.19 -6.22
N ASN A 325 -16.81 -13.23 -6.02
CA ASN A 325 -15.52 -13.14 -6.68
C ASN A 325 -14.67 -14.41 -6.50
N CYS A 326 -14.66 -14.97 -5.28
CA CYS A 326 -13.95 -16.21 -4.98
C CYS A 326 -14.47 -17.39 -5.84
N VAL A 327 -15.79 -17.54 -5.93
CA VAL A 327 -16.44 -18.61 -6.71
C VAL A 327 -16.23 -18.40 -8.20
N ILE A 328 -16.44 -17.18 -8.72
CA ILE A 328 -16.22 -16.80 -10.13
C ILE A 328 -14.78 -17.13 -10.56
N LYS A 329 -13.79 -16.73 -9.74
CA LYS A 329 -12.38 -17.02 -10.01
C LYS A 329 -12.11 -18.51 -10.05
N GLN A 330 -12.66 -19.29 -9.12
CA GLN A 330 -12.45 -20.73 -9.09
C GLN A 330 -13.13 -21.44 -10.27
N LEU A 331 -14.30 -20.99 -10.70
CA LEU A 331 -14.96 -21.48 -11.92
C LEU A 331 -14.12 -21.22 -13.17
N CYS A 332 -13.53 -20.02 -13.29
CA CYS A 332 -12.63 -19.71 -14.39
C CYS A 332 -11.41 -20.64 -14.41
N LYS A 333 -10.80 -20.92 -13.24
CA LYS A 333 -9.69 -21.89 -13.13
C LYS A 333 -10.07 -23.32 -13.49
N ASN A 334 -11.34 -23.68 -13.32
CA ASN A 334 -11.87 -25.01 -13.62
C ASN A 334 -12.45 -25.10 -15.04
N GLU A 335 -12.10 -24.17 -15.95
CA GLU A 335 -12.60 -24.14 -17.33
C GLU A 335 -14.13 -24.02 -17.46
N LYS A 336 -14.80 -23.47 -16.43
CA LYS A 336 -16.25 -23.30 -16.34
C LYS A 336 -16.68 -21.84 -16.51
N VAL A 337 -16.16 -21.17 -17.54
CA VAL A 337 -16.39 -19.73 -17.75
C VAL A 337 -17.88 -19.36 -17.90
N GLN A 338 -18.71 -20.25 -18.45
CA GLN A 338 -20.14 -19.99 -18.59
C GLN A 338 -20.86 -19.93 -17.23
N GLU A 339 -20.52 -20.82 -16.30
CA GLU A 339 -21.03 -20.78 -14.93
C GLU A 339 -20.55 -19.50 -14.22
N ALA A 340 -19.34 -19.04 -14.53
CA ALA A 340 -18.80 -17.78 -13.99
C ALA A 340 -19.59 -16.55 -14.48
N TYR A 341 -19.97 -16.50 -15.75
CA TYR A 341 -20.87 -15.48 -16.29
C TYR A 341 -22.25 -15.51 -15.63
N GLN A 342 -22.82 -16.70 -15.43
CA GLN A 342 -24.11 -16.86 -14.75
C GLN A 342 -24.08 -16.33 -13.31
N LEU A 343 -22.99 -16.57 -12.56
CA LEU A 343 -22.84 -16.00 -11.22
C LEU A 343 -22.63 -14.48 -11.23
N LEU A 344 -21.94 -13.94 -12.23
CA LEU A 344 -21.83 -12.48 -12.40
C LEU A 344 -23.21 -11.86 -12.68
N ASP A 345 -24.01 -12.49 -13.52
CA ASP A 345 -25.39 -12.05 -13.82
C ASP A 345 -26.29 -12.17 -12.58
N GLU A 346 -26.19 -13.28 -11.82
CA GLU A 346 -26.90 -13.45 -10.55
C GLU A 346 -26.55 -12.31 -9.57
N MET A 347 -25.25 -12.05 -9.39
CA MET A 347 -24.74 -11.01 -8.51
C MET A 347 -25.40 -9.65 -8.82
N ILE A 348 -25.44 -9.26 -10.09
CA ILE A 348 -26.10 -8.03 -10.56
C ILE A 348 -27.60 -8.08 -10.30
N SER A 349 -28.28 -9.16 -10.68
CA SER A 349 -29.74 -9.30 -10.55
C SER A 349 -30.22 -9.24 -9.10
N ARG A 350 -29.39 -9.68 -8.16
CA ARG A 350 -29.65 -9.64 -6.72
C ARG A 350 -29.20 -8.32 -6.06
N GLY A 351 -28.83 -7.31 -6.86
CA GLY A 351 -28.46 -5.98 -6.39
C GLY A 351 -27.06 -5.85 -5.79
N VAL A 352 -26.21 -6.88 -5.93
CA VAL A 352 -24.81 -6.81 -5.48
C VAL A 352 -23.98 -6.26 -6.64
N LYS A 353 -23.36 -5.09 -6.46
CA LYS A 353 -22.60 -4.43 -7.53
C LYS A 353 -21.24 -5.11 -7.74
N PRO A 354 -20.95 -5.65 -8.94
CA PRO A 354 -19.63 -6.21 -9.25
C PRO A 354 -18.53 -5.15 -9.20
N ASP A 355 -17.35 -5.54 -8.73
CA ASP A 355 -16.17 -4.69 -8.71
C ASP A 355 -15.20 -5.05 -9.84
N THR A 356 -14.07 -4.33 -9.92
CA THR A 356 -13.07 -4.58 -10.96
C THR A 356 -12.51 -6.00 -10.88
N TRP A 357 -12.50 -6.62 -9.70
CA TRP A 357 -12.01 -7.98 -9.50
C TRP A 357 -13.00 -9.03 -10.03
N SER A 358 -14.30 -8.77 -9.93
CA SER A 358 -15.35 -9.61 -10.53
C SER A 358 -15.13 -9.80 -12.04
N TYR A 359 -14.95 -8.69 -12.77
CA TYR A 359 -14.69 -8.72 -14.21
C TYR A 359 -13.30 -9.23 -14.54
N ASN A 360 -12.28 -8.80 -13.79
CA ASN A 360 -10.89 -9.18 -14.07
C ASN A 360 -10.64 -10.68 -13.90
N ALA A 361 -11.39 -11.38 -13.05
CA ALA A 361 -11.31 -12.83 -12.93
C ALA A 361 -11.69 -13.54 -14.25
N ILE A 362 -12.80 -13.13 -14.88
CA ILE A 362 -13.26 -13.68 -16.16
C ILE A 362 -12.41 -13.14 -17.32
N LEU A 363 -11.94 -11.88 -17.23
CA LEU A 363 -11.05 -11.31 -18.24
C LEU A 363 -9.72 -12.06 -18.29
N ALA A 364 -9.17 -12.47 -17.15
CA ALA A 364 -7.95 -13.26 -17.08
C ALA A 364 -8.09 -14.57 -17.85
N TYR A 365 -9.21 -15.27 -17.65
CA TYR A 365 -9.56 -16.45 -18.42
C TYR A 365 -9.50 -16.22 -19.93
N HIS A 366 -10.17 -15.17 -20.43
CA HIS A 366 -10.14 -14.85 -21.87
C HIS A 366 -8.75 -14.45 -22.36
N CYS A 367 -7.97 -13.76 -21.54
CA CYS A 367 -6.58 -13.44 -21.86
C CYS A 367 -5.74 -14.72 -21.96
N ASP A 368 -5.84 -15.65 -21.04
CA ASP A 368 -5.06 -16.90 -21.05
C ASP A 368 -5.42 -17.78 -22.26
N HIS A 369 -6.70 -17.81 -22.62
CA HIS A 369 -7.22 -18.51 -23.80
C HIS A 369 -7.08 -17.74 -25.12
N CYS A 370 -6.47 -16.54 -25.08
CA CYS A 370 -6.28 -15.69 -26.25
C CYS A 370 -7.58 -15.28 -26.99
N GLU A 371 -8.70 -15.22 -26.27
CA GLU A 371 -10.04 -14.93 -26.80
C GLU A 371 -10.30 -13.41 -26.90
N VAL A 372 -9.61 -12.75 -27.84
CA VAL A 372 -9.61 -11.27 -28.00
C VAL A 372 -11.02 -10.66 -28.03
N ASN A 373 -11.94 -11.21 -28.83
CA ASN A 373 -13.28 -10.64 -28.98
C ASN A 373 -14.10 -10.74 -27.69
N ARG A 374 -13.93 -11.82 -26.92
CA ARG A 374 -14.63 -12.00 -25.64
C ARG A 374 -14.05 -11.09 -24.56
N ALA A 375 -12.73 -10.93 -24.52
CA ALA A 375 -12.06 -9.97 -23.63
C ALA A 375 -12.57 -8.54 -23.86
N LEU A 376 -12.57 -8.06 -25.11
CA LEU A 376 -13.05 -6.70 -25.44
C LEU A 376 -14.55 -6.51 -25.16
N LYS A 377 -15.38 -7.53 -25.43
CA LYS A 377 -16.81 -7.50 -25.10
C LYS A 377 -17.03 -7.41 -23.59
N LEU A 378 -16.24 -8.14 -22.79
CA LEU A 378 -16.31 -8.08 -21.34
C LEU A 378 -15.88 -6.72 -20.79
N THR A 379 -14.81 -6.12 -21.33
CA THR A 379 -14.39 -4.75 -20.95
C THR A 379 -15.47 -3.72 -21.27
N SER A 380 -16.14 -3.84 -22.42
CA SER A 380 -17.26 -2.96 -22.78
C SER A 380 -18.46 -3.15 -21.85
N ARG A 381 -18.78 -4.41 -21.52
CA ARG A 381 -19.81 -4.75 -20.55
C ARG A 381 -19.52 -4.15 -19.17
N MET A 382 -18.28 -4.26 -18.71
CA MET A 382 -17.84 -3.71 -17.43
C MET A 382 -18.15 -2.20 -17.32
N VAL A 383 -17.87 -1.43 -18.37
CA VAL A 383 -18.22 0.00 -18.45
C VAL A 383 -19.74 0.22 -18.42
N ASN A 384 -20.51 -0.56 -19.21
CA ASN A 384 -21.97 -0.47 -19.25
C ASN A 384 -22.62 -0.78 -17.90
N ASP A 385 -22.03 -1.69 -17.13
CA ASP A 385 -22.46 -2.07 -15.79
C ASP A 385 -22.00 -1.05 -14.72
N ASN A 386 -21.51 0.12 -15.14
CA ASN A 386 -20.99 1.23 -14.31
C ASN A 386 -19.80 0.85 -13.42
N CYS A 387 -18.97 -0.10 -13.87
CA CYS A 387 -17.72 -0.47 -13.23
C CYS A 387 -16.56 0.02 -14.11
N LEU A 388 -15.78 1.01 -13.66
CA LEU A 388 -14.70 1.57 -14.51
C LEU A 388 -13.47 0.64 -14.55
N PRO A 389 -12.93 0.34 -15.75
CA PRO A 389 -11.68 -0.41 -15.87
C PRO A 389 -10.54 0.25 -15.11
N ASP A 390 -9.81 -0.55 -14.33
CA ASP A 390 -8.61 -0.10 -13.62
C ASP A 390 -7.32 -0.35 -14.43
N ARG A 391 -6.19 0.07 -13.85
CA ARG A 391 -4.86 -0.14 -14.42
C ARG A 391 -4.57 -1.61 -14.75
N HIS A 392 -5.04 -2.54 -13.93
CA HIS A 392 -4.82 -3.97 -14.16
C HIS A 392 -5.62 -4.46 -15.37
N THR A 393 -6.88 -4.05 -15.45
CA THR A 393 -7.83 -4.34 -16.54
C THR A 393 -7.23 -3.95 -17.89
N TYR A 394 -6.81 -2.69 -18.06
CA TYR A 394 -6.22 -2.22 -19.31
C TYR A 394 -4.91 -2.93 -19.63
N ASN A 395 -4.02 -3.11 -18.64
CA ASN A 395 -2.75 -3.79 -18.85
C ASN A 395 -2.95 -5.25 -19.32
N MET A 396 -3.98 -5.96 -18.86
CA MET A 396 -4.32 -7.30 -19.35
C MET A 396 -4.73 -7.29 -20.81
N VAL A 397 -5.65 -6.40 -21.18
CA VAL A 397 -6.16 -6.29 -22.56
C VAL A 397 -5.05 -5.88 -23.52
N LEU A 398 -4.25 -4.87 -23.18
CA LEU A 398 -3.13 -4.42 -24.00
C LEU A 398 -2.08 -5.52 -24.19
N LYS A 399 -1.71 -6.23 -23.11
CA LYS A 399 -0.78 -7.38 -23.20
C LYS A 399 -1.32 -8.45 -24.14
N LEU A 400 -2.60 -8.80 -24.03
CA LEU A 400 -3.25 -9.77 -24.91
C LEU A 400 -3.18 -9.31 -26.37
N LEU A 401 -3.61 -8.08 -26.67
CA LEU A 401 -3.67 -7.55 -28.03
C LEU A 401 -2.29 -7.48 -28.69
N ILE A 402 -1.28 -6.99 -27.96
CA ILE A 402 0.10 -6.96 -28.43
C ILE A 402 0.63 -8.38 -28.66
N ARG A 403 0.39 -9.31 -27.72
CA ARG A 403 0.83 -10.70 -27.85
C ARG A 403 0.28 -11.35 -29.12
N ILE A 404 -1.00 -11.14 -29.44
CA ILE A 404 -1.66 -11.66 -30.64
C ILE A 404 -1.31 -10.87 -31.91
N GLY A 405 -0.86 -9.62 -31.78
CA GLY A 405 -0.52 -8.75 -32.92
C GLY A 405 -1.70 -7.92 -33.45
N ARG A 406 -2.76 -7.76 -32.66
CA ARG A 406 -3.91 -6.88 -32.94
C ARG A 406 -3.60 -5.45 -32.52
N PHE A 407 -2.60 -4.85 -33.17
CA PHE A 407 -2.10 -3.52 -32.84
C PHE A 407 -3.13 -2.42 -33.11
N ASP A 408 -3.98 -2.60 -34.13
CA ASP A 408 -5.15 -1.77 -34.42
C ASP A 408 -6.02 -1.58 -33.18
N LYS A 409 -6.39 -2.70 -32.55
CA LYS A 409 -7.20 -2.70 -31.33
C LYS A 409 -6.43 -2.23 -30.11
N ALA A 410 -5.12 -2.46 -30.04
CA ALA A 410 -4.31 -1.96 -28.92
C ALA A 410 -4.29 -0.43 -28.90
N THR A 411 -4.16 0.21 -30.06
CA THR A 411 -4.24 1.67 -30.19
C THR A 411 -5.64 2.19 -29.88
N GLU A 412 -6.70 1.55 -30.38
CA GLU A 412 -8.09 1.92 -30.05
C GLU A 412 -8.36 1.85 -28.53
N VAL A 413 -7.90 0.79 -27.86
CA VAL A 413 -8.01 0.68 -26.40
C VAL A 413 -7.22 1.78 -25.68
N TRP A 414 -6.04 2.16 -26.19
CA TRP A 414 -5.23 3.24 -25.64
C TRP A 414 -5.93 4.60 -25.74
N GLU A 415 -6.46 4.92 -26.92
CA GLU A 415 -7.15 6.19 -27.17
C GLU A 415 -8.43 6.32 -26.34
N ASN A 416 -9.21 5.23 -26.23
CA ASN A 416 -10.45 5.20 -25.45
C ASN A 416 -10.23 5.21 -23.92
N MET A 417 -8.99 5.13 -23.42
CA MET A 417 -8.73 5.23 -21.97
C MET A 417 -9.16 6.58 -21.40
N GLY A 418 -8.94 7.65 -22.17
CA GLY A 418 -9.28 9.02 -21.77
C GLY A 418 -10.78 9.22 -21.59
N ASP A 419 -11.60 8.63 -22.47
CA ASP A 419 -13.07 8.68 -22.40
C ASP A 419 -13.60 8.01 -21.12
N ASN A 420 -12.91 6.96 -20.68
CA ASN A 420 -13.19 6.26 -19.42
C ASN A 420 -12.53 6.92 -18.21
N LYS A 421 -12.02 8.15 -18.34
CA LYS A 421 -11.32 8.93 -17.30
C LYS A 421 -10.12 8.21 -16.69
N PHE A 422 -9.48 7.33 -17.47
CA PHE A 422 -8.29 6.61 -17.07
C PHE A 422 -7.06 7.25 -17.71
N TYR A 423 -6.11 7.67 -16.87
CA TYR A 423 -4.84 8.23 -17.31
C TYR A 423 -3.73 7.18 -17.15
N PRO A 424 -3.02 6.82 -18.23
CA PRO A 424 -1.96 5.82 -18.19
C PRO A 424 -0.89 6.13 -17.14
N SER A 425 -0.37 5.06 -16.51
CA SER A 425 0.71 5.15 -15.53
C SER A 425 2.05 4.69 -16.12
N VAL A 426 3.16 4.88 -15.39
CA VAL A 426 4.48 4.31 -15.73
C VAL A 426 4.36 2.83 -16.15
N SER A 427 3.55 2.06 -15.43
CA SER A 427 3.35 0.62 -15.72
C SER A 427 2.56 0.35 -17.00
N THR A 428 1.61 1.22 -17.37
CA THR A 428 0.78 1.09 -18.58
C THR A 428 1.59 1.42 -19.82
N TYR A 429 2.37 2.51 -19.76
CA TYR A 429 3.38 2.83 -20.79
C TYR A 429 4.38 1.70 -20.97
N SER A 430 4.91 1.17 -19.86
CA SER A 430 5.86 0.06 -19.90
C SER A 430 5.28 -1.18 -20.62
N VAL A 431 3.98 -1.48 -20.45
CA VAL A 431 3.32 -2.58 -21.17
C VAL A 431 3.36 -2.38 -22.69
N MET A 432 3.02 -1.18 -23.16
CA MET A 432 3.07 -0.86 -24.60
C MET A 432 4.50 -0.93 -25.14
N ILE A 433 5.44 -0.23 -24.49
CA ILE A 433 6.82 -0.11 -24.96
C ILE A 433 7.50 -1.48 -24.97
N HIS A 434 7.43 -2.24 -23.87
CA HIS A 434 8.07 -3.56 -23.77
C HIS A 434 7.44 -4.54 -24.76
N GLY A 435 6.12 -4.52 -24.88
CA GLY A 435 5.39 -5.40 -25.79
C GLY A 435 5.73 -5.14 -27.25
N LEU A 436 5.75 -3.87 -27.67
CA LEU A 436 6.04 -3.46 -29.04
C LEU A 436 7.53 -3.68 -29.41
N CYS A 437 8.46 -3.45 -28.47
CA CYS A 437 9.88 -3.75 -28.68
C CYS A 437 10.17 -5.22 -29.00
N LYS A 438 9.31 -6.14 -28.54
CA LYS A 438 9.42 -7.58 -28.81
C LYS A 438 8.83 -7.98 -30.17
N LYS A 439 8.10 -7.08 -30.86
CA LYS A 439 7.40 -7.38 -32.11
C LYS A 439 8.15 -6.80 -33.31
N LYS A 440 8.28 -7.60 -34.36
CA LYS A 440 9.00 -7.21 -35.58
C LYS A 440 8.29 -6.03 -36.25
N GLY A 441 9.03 -4.99 -36.59
CA GLY A 441 8.52 -3.80 -37.28
C GLY A 441 7.67 -2.87 -36.40
N LYS A 442 7.69 -3.04 -35.06
CA LYS A 442 6.93 -2.20 -34.11
C LYS A 442 7.78 -1.32 -33.20
N LEU A 443 9.07 -1.21 -33.50
CA LEU A 443 10.00 -0.43 -32.68
C LEU A 443 9.74 1.07 -32.79
N GLU A 444 9.34 1.57 -33.96
CA GLU A 444 9.01 2.98 -34.15
C GLU A 444 7.80 3.39 -33.28
N GLU A 445 6.75 2.57 -33.24
CA GLU A 445 5.63 2.81 -32.33
C GLU A 445 6.05 2.72 -30.85
N ALA A 446 6.96 1.81 -30.49
CA ALA A 446 7.50 1.75 -29.14
C ALA A 446 8.23 3.06 -28.75
N CYS A 447 9.01 3.64 -29.67
CA CYS A 447 9.64 4.95 -29.47
C CYS A 447 8.59 6.05 -29.29
N LYS A 448 7.51 6.06 -30.09
CA LYS A 448 6.42 7.06 -29.95
C LYS A 448 5.79 7.03 -28.56
N TYR A 449 5.48 5.84 -28.02
CA TYR A 449 4.96 5.73 -26.65
C TYR A 449 5.97 6.16 -25.59
N PHE A 450 7.27 5.93 -25.80
CA PHE A 450 8.31 6.41 -24.89
C PHE A 450 8.48 7.93 -24.94
N GLU A 451 8.36 8.54 -26.12
CA GLU A 451 8.34 10.00 -26.28
C GLU A 451 7.13 10.62 -25.58
N MET A 452 5.92 10.07 -25.81
CA MET A 452 4.71 10.52 -25.11
C MET A 452 4.88 10.46 -23.59
N MET A 453 5.49 9.40 -23.09
CA MET A 453 5.78 9.23 -21.66
C MET A 453 6.71 10.34 -21.12
N ILE A 454 7.71 10.75 -21.89
CA ILE A 454 8.61 11.86 -21.54
C ILE A 454 7.88 13.20 -21.59
N ASP A 455 7.09 13.43 -22.64
CA ASP A 455 6.35 14.66 -22.88
C ASP A 455 5.29 14.90 -21.78
N GLU A 456 4.69 13.82 -21.26
CA GLU A 456 3.78 13.85 -20.09
C GLU A 456 4.51 13.97 -18.74
N GLY A 457 5.85 13.98 -18.73
CA GLY A 457 6.66 14.12 -17.51
C GLY A 457 6.65 12.88 -16.60
N ILE A 458 6.31 11.71 -17.14
CA ILE A 458 6.21 10.45 -16.39
C ILE A 458 7.58 9.75 -16.42
N PRO A 459 8.28 9.58 -15.27
CA PRO A 459 9.62 8.99 -15.26
C PRO A 459 9.58 7.50 -15.62
N PRO A 460 10.33 7.05 -16.65
CA PRO A 460 10.40 5.64 -17.03
C PRO A 460 11.18 4.81 -16.01
N TYR A 461 10.82 3.53 -15.90
CA TYR A 461 11.67 2.57 -15.18
C TYR A 461 12.99 2.37 -15.93
N ASP A 462 14.08 2.22 -15.19
CA ASP A 462 15.42 1.94 -15.74
C ASP A 462 15.40 0.75 -16.72
N THR A 463 14.66 -0.31 -16.37
CA THR A 463 14.48 -1.51 -17.20
C THR A 463 13.80 -1.22 -18.54
N THR A 464 12.91 -0.23 -18.60
CA THR A 464 12.24 0.20 -19.83
C THR A 464 13.20 0.94 -20.76
N ILE A 465 14.03 1.81 -20.18
CA ILE A 465 15.07 2.55 -20.91
C ILE A 465 16.09 1.57 -21.48
N GLU A 466 16.62 0.67 -20.65
CA GLU A 466 17.62 -0.32 -21.06
C GLU A 466 17.09 -1.23 -22.17
N LEU A 467 15.85 -1.71 -22.07
CA LEU A 467 15.22 -2.55 -23.08
C LEU A 467 15.13 -1.83 -24.44
N LEU A 468 14.61 -0.61 -24.45
CA LEU A 468 14.43 0.19 -25.67
C LEU A 468 15.79 0.52 -26.29
N ARG A 469 16.73 1.01 -25.49
CA ARG A 469 18.11 1.31 -25.90
C ARG A 469 18.79 0.10 -26.54
N ASN A 470 18.77 -1.05 -25.87
CA ASN A 470 19.43 -2.26 -26.36
C ASN A 470 18.80 -2.75 -27.67
N ARG A 471 17.49 -2.55 -27.88
CA ARG A 471 16.84 -2.85 -29.16
C ARG A 471 17.19 -1.88 -30.28
N LEU A 472 17.28 -0.58 -29.99
CA LEU A 472 17.72 0.41 -30.97
C LEU A 472 19.18 0.18 -31.39
N LEU A 473 20.07 -0.07 -30.43
CA LEU A 473 21.48 -0.42 -30.70
C LEU A 473 21.61 -1.67 -31.56
N GLY A 474 20.84 -2.72 -31.25
CA GLY A 474 20.85 -3.97 -32.00
C GLY A 474 20.41 -3.83 -33.47
N LEU A 475 19.66 -2.77 -33.80
CA LEU A 475 19.25 -2.45 -35.18
C LEU A 475 20.07 -1.30 -35.81
N GLY A 476 21.08 -0.78 -35.11
CA GLY A 476 21.91 0.33 -35.59
C GLY A 476 21.20 1.69 -35.67
N LEU A 477 20.08 1.86 -34.96
CA LEU A 477 19.27 3.09 -34.98
C LEU A 477 19.80 4.11 -33.95
N LEU A 478 21.03 4.58 -34.16
CA LEU A 478 21.71 5.51 -33.25
C LEU A 478 21.03 6.89 -33.20
N ASP A 479 20.54 7.39 -34.34
CA ASP A 479 19.87 8.69 -34.42
C ASP A 479 18.66 8.78 -33.48
N TYR A 480 17.88 7.69 -33.37
CA TYR A 480 16.75 7.63 -32.44
C TYR A 480 17.19 7.70 -30.98
N ILE A 481 18.33 7.09 -30.63
CA ILE A 481 18.87 7.17 -29.27
C ILE A 481 19.24 8.61 -28.94
N GLU A 482 19.91 9.31 -29.86
CA GLU A 482 20.29 10.72 -29.67
C GLU A 482 19.07 11.64 -29.52
N ILE A 483 18.04 11.45 -30.35
CA ILE A 483 16.78 12.19 -30.25
C ILE A 483 16.12 11.98 -28.88
N LEU A 484 16.02 10.71 -28.44
CA LEU A 484 15.41 10.38 -27.15
C LEU A 484 16.22 10.97 -25.98
N ILE A 485 17.55 10.91 -26.02
CA ILE A 485 18.41 11.56 -25.01
C ILE A 485 18.18 13.07 -25.00
N GLY A 486 18.09 13.70 -26.18
CA GLY A 486 17.78 15.12 -26.33
C GLY A 486 16.46 15.50 -25.64
N LYS A 487 15.38 14.77 -25.94
CA LYS A 487 14.07 14.96 -25.30
C LYS A 487 14.13 14.75 -23.78
N MET A 488 14.79 13.70 -23.30
CA MET A 488 14.91 13.43 -21.87
C MET A 488 15.64 14.56 -21.13
N ARG A 489 16.72 15.11 -21.71
CA ARG A 489 17.46 16.24 -21.14
C ARG A 489 16.68 17.56 -21.14
N GLN A 490 15.76 17.73 -22.08
CA GLN A 490 14.89 18.90 -22.19
C GLN A 490 13.61 18.79 -21.33
N SER A 491 13.34 17.62 -20.75
CA SER A 491 12.17 17.41 -19.90
C SER A 491 12.20 18.33 -18.68
N THR A 492 11.02 18.76 -18.22
CA THR A 492 10.86 19.52 -16.97
C THR A 492 11.07 18.67 -15.71
N SER A 493 11.16 17.34 -15.85
CA SER A 493 11.36 16.41 -14.75
C SER A 493 12.84 16.09 -14.54
N CYS A 494 13.40 16.50 -13.41
CA CYS A 494 14.79 16.19 -13.01
C CYS A 494 15.06 14.67 -13.05
N SER A 495 14.08 13.84 -12.63
CA SER A 495 14.22 12.38 -12.67
C SER A 495 14.39 11.86 -14.10
N ILE A 496 13.69 12.45 -15.08
CA ILE A 496 13.85 12.07 -16.50
C ILE A 496 15.20 12.53 -17.03
N GLN A 497 15.65 13.74 -16.67
CA GLN A 497 16.96 14.26 -17.03
C GLN A 497 18.09 13.36 -16.48
N GLU A 498 17.97 12.87 -15.25
CA GLU A 498 18.92 11.93 -14.65
C GLU A 498 18.92 10.58 -15.37
N SER A 499 17.73 10.03 -15.64
CA SER A 499 17.55 8.80 -16.40
C SER A 499 18.11 8.87 -17.83
N ALA A 500 18.35 10.06 -18.40
CA ALA A 500 19.01 10.21 -19.69
C ALA A 500 20.42 9.61 -19.72
N LYS A 501 21.11 9.54 -18.57
CA LYS A 501 22.42 8.88 -18.44
C LYS A 501 22.33 7.37 -18.73
N ILE A 502 21.24 6.74 -18.31
CA ILE A 502 20.97 5.32 -18.57
C ILE A 502 20.76 5.09 -20.06
N MET A 503 20.03 5.98 -20.73
CA MET A 503 19.84 5.94 -22.19
C MET A 503 21.17 6.13 -22.94
N ASN A 504 22.07 6.96 -22.41
CA ASN A 504 23.43 7.15 -22.93
C ASN A 504 24.36 5.94 -22.71
N GLY A 505 24.05 5.07 -21.74
CA GLY A 505 24.88 3.93 -21.35
C GLY A 505 25.89 4.22 -20.24
N ASP A 506 25.83 5.41 -19.63
CA ASP A 506 26.69 5.80 -18.51
C ASP A 506 26.13 5.22 -17.21
N ARG A 507 26.54 4.00 -16.83
CA ARG A 507 26.22 3.46 -15.50
C ARG A 507 27.08 4.14 -14.44
N ALA A 508 26.48 5.02 -13.62
CA ALA A 508 26.99 5.27 -12.29
C ALA A 508 26.48 4.16 -11.35
N PHE A 509 27.27 3.11 -11.13
CA PHE A 509 27.05 2.23 -9.99
C PHE A 509 27.62 2.90 -8.72
N PRO A 510 26.85 3.06 -7.64
CA PRO A 510 27.35 2.78 -6.31
C PRO A 510 27.08 1.30 -6.05
N ASN A 511 28.15 0.50 -5.98
CA ASN A 511 28.09 -0.82 -5.34
C ASN A 511 27.51 -0.65 -3.93
N ASN A 512 26.29 -1.14 -3.71
CA ASN A 512 25.86 -1.87 -2.51
C ASN A 512 24.36 -2.14 -2.58
N LEU A 513 24.01 -3.38 -2.95
CA LEU A 513 22.97 -4.22 -2.34
C LEU A 513 22.81 -5.46 -3.23
N ARG A 514 23.64 -6.48 -2.94
CA ARG A 514 23.28 -7.86 -3.25
C ARG A 514 22.14 -8.25 -2.30
N HIS A 515 20.96 -8.54 -2.85
CA HIS A 515 20.05 -9.65 -2.48
C HIS A 515 18.61 -9.35 -2.94
N ASP A 516 18.19 -10.07 -3.97
CA ASP A 516 17.01 -10.96 -3.99
C ASP A 516 16.43 -11.04 -5.41
N GLU A 517 17.16 -11.75 -6.28
CA GLU A 517 16.55 -12.47 -7.39
C GLU A 517 16.32 -13.90 -6.89
N THR A 518 15.07 -14.21 -6.55
CA THR A 518 14.57 -15.58 -6.56
C THR A 518 13.34 -15.66 -7.45
N ASP A 519 13.49 -16.56 -8.42
CA ASP A 519 12.46 -17.42 -9.00
C ASP A 519 11.40 -16.82 -9.92
N ILE A 520 11.72 -16.80 -11.23
CA ILE A 520 10.77 -17.17 -12.30
C ILE A 520 11.54 -17.91 -13.40
N GLU A 521 11.53 -19.24 -13.38
CA GLU A 521 11.28 -20.13 -14.54
C GLU A 521 11.42 -21.62 -14.12
N SER A 522 10.28 -22.31 -14.01
CA SER A 522 10.08 -23.64 -14.59
C SER A 522 8.57 -23.95 -14.62
N ASP A 523 8.11 -24.27 -15.84
CA ASP A 523 6.83 -24.85 -16.29
C ASP A 523 5.48 -24.21 -15.88
#